data_AF-Q9V217-F1
#
_entry.id   AF-Q9V217-F1
#
_cell.length_a   1.000
_cell.length_b   1.000
_cell.length_c   1.000
_cell.angle_alpha   90.00
_cell.angle_beta   90.00
_cell.angle_gamma   90.00
#
_symmetry.space_group_name_H-M   'P 1'
#
loop_
_entity.id
_entity.type
_entity.pdbx_description
1 polymer ?
#
loop_
_entity_poly.entity_id
_entity_poly.type
_entity_poly.pdbx_seq_one_letter_code
_entity_poly.pdbx_strand_id
1 'polypeptide(L)'
;MSIEVPLNPITRSEIHQLESLLLFATLFRPEVIELIKDPAERLTWVDSLAVAAGAIAREKAGMTVSEIARELGRTEQTIRKHLKGESRAGQLVRETYELIKQGKLDELIKTIEMIEKGGIKEVVAREEYEKLLKEYEKLKQEFEEVKAKIEAAELESLEKAKKEIEELKGKVEKLEQEKKELEKKLKESEVKLMEYEAKAKRAEELEAKLREYEEKVKREEELERKVSELERSLNEYETKVKSLEKKKEELENKVKELEEEVNKLKEGIGKAKEILDELLK
;
A
#
# COMPACT_ATOMS: atom_id res chain seq x y z
N MET A 1 -31.70 81.20 -26.01
CA MET A 1 -33.18 81.22 -25.97
C MET A 1 -33.61 80.02 -25.15
N SER A 2 -34.15 80.23 -23.96
CA SER A 2 -34.80 79.18 -23.17
C SER A 2 -36.10 78.81 -23.88
N ILE A 3 -36.15 77.66 -24.53
CA ILE A 3 -37.39 77.13 -25.10
C ILE A 3 -38.23 76.65 -23.92
N GLU A 4 -39.19 77.44 -23.49
CA GLU A 4 -40.18 76.99 -22.50
C GLU A 4 -41.16 76.04 -23.18
N VAL A 5 -41.13 74.77 -22.78
CA VAL A 5 -42.04 73.74 -23.30
C VAL A 5 -43.38 73.84 -22.55
N PRO A 6 -44.52 74.06 -23.24
CA PRO A 6 -45.82 74.21 -22.57
C PRO A 6 -46.33 72.88 -22.02
N LEU A 7 -46.82 72.90 -20.77
CA LEU A 7 -47.36 71.72 -20.08
C LEU A 7 -48.79 71.35 -20.48
N ASN A 8 -49.49 72.24 -21.18
CA ASN A 8 -50.81 72.05 -21.78
C ASN A 8 -50.70 72.42 -23.27
N PRO A 9 -50.10 71.56 -24.10
CA PRO A 9 -49.81 71.86 -25.49
C PRO A 9 -51.08 71.94 -26.33
N ILE A 10 -51.15 72.86 -27.29
CA ILE A 10 -52.30 73.04 -28.18
C ILE A 10 -51.95 72.61 -29.60
N THR A 11 -50.77 72.98 -30.08
CA THR A 11 -50.32 72.65 -31.45
C THR A 11 -49.62 71.29 -31.49
N ARG A 12 -49.59 70.65 -32.67
CA ARG A 12 -48.81 69.41 -32.86
C ARG A 12 -47.34 69.57 -32.49
N SER A 13 -46.75 70.74 -32.76
CA SER A 13 -45.37 71.05 -32.40
C SER A 13 -45.17 71.04 -30.89
N GLU A 14 -46.08 71.66 -30.14
CA GLU A 14 -46.03 71.70 -28.68
C GLU A 14 -46.25 70.31 -28.07
N ILE A 15 -47.15 69.50 -28.65
CA ILE A 15 -47.36 68.10 -28.22
C ILE A 15 -46.06 67.31 -28.36
N HIS A 16 -45.40 67.42 -29.52
CA HIS A 16 -44.12 66.74 -29.75
C HIS A 16 -43.00 67.25 -28.83
N GLN A 17 -42.97 68.56 -28.53
CA GLN A 17 -42.00 69.13 -27.59
C GLN A 17 -42.21 68.58 -26.18
N LEU A 18 -43.46 68.53 -25.69
CA LEU A 18 -43.78 67.96 -24.39
C LEU A 18 -43.49 66.46 -24.34
N GLU A 19 -43.84 65.71 -25.39
CA GLU A 19 -43.51 64.29 -25.53
C GLU A 19 -42.00 64.04 -25.44
N SER A 20 -41.21 64.79 -26.21
CA SER A 20 -39.75 64.66 -26.24
C SER A 20 -39.12 64.99 -24.89
N LEU A 21 -39.59 66.06 -24.24
CA LEU A 21 -39.12 66.45 -22.92
C LEU A 21 -39.45 65.37 -21.89
N LEU A 22 -40.68 64.86 -21.88
CA LEU A 22 -41.11 63.81 -20.95
C LEU A 22 -40.32 62.52 -21.12
N LEU A 23 -40.10 62.09 -22.37
CA LEU A 23 -39.30 60.91 -22.67
C LEU A 23 -37.85 61.10 -22.20
N PHE A 24 -37.21 62.19 -22.62
CA PHE A 24 -35.82 62.48 -22.27
C PHE A 24 -35.64 62.59 -20.75
N ALA A 25 -36.43 63.43 -20.09
CA ALA A 25 -36.37 63.60 -18.64
C ALA A 25 -36.59 62.29 -17.87
N THR A 26 -37.48 61.41 -18.37
CA THR A 26 -37.71 60.11 -17.72
C THR A 26 -36.55 59.14 -17.92
N LEU A 27 -35.94 59.10 -19.11
CA LEU A 27 -34.80 58.22 -19.40
C LEU A 27 -33.58 58.51 -18.52
N PHE A 28 -33.41 59.76 -18.10
CA PHE A 28 -32.29 60.19 -17.23
C PHE A 28 -32.58 60.13 -15.74
N ARG A 29 -33.74 59.60 -15.31
CA ARG A 29 -33.96 59.28 -13.90
C ARG A 29 -33.02 58.14 -13.47
N PRO A 30 -32.39 58.19 -12.28
CA PRO A 30 -31.46 57.15 -11.82
C PRO A 30 -32.06 55.73 -11.84
N GLU A 31 -33.32 55.61 -11.41
CA GLU A 31 -34.05 54.33 -11.41
C GLU A 31 -34.33 53.80 -12.82
N VAL A 32 -34.49 54.69 -13.82
CA VAL A 32 -34.74 54.30 -15.21
C VAL A 32 -33.45 53.89 -15.89
N ILE A 33 -32.34 54.58 -15.62
CA ILE A 33 -31.00 54.22 -16.12
C ILE A 33 -30.64 52.79 -15.73
N GLU A 34 -30.90 52.38 -14.49
CA GLU A 34 -30.68 50.99 -14.06
C GLU A 34 -31.66 50.01 -14.74
N LEU A 35 -32.95 50.38 -14.94
CA LEU A 35 -33.92 49.53 -15.65
C LEU A 35 -33.52 49.26 -17.11
N ILE A 36 -32.91 50.24 -17.79
CA ILE A 36 -32.53 50.11 -19.21
C ILE A 36 -31.08 49.63 -19.39
N LYS A 37 -30.38 49.29 -18.31
CA LYS A 37 -28.98 48.87 -18.33
C LYS A 37 -28.78 47.55 -19.05
N ASP A 38 -29.68 46.59 -18.83
CA ASP A 38 -29.68 45.30 -19.53
C ASP A 38 -30.03 45.49 -21.03
N PRO A 39 -29.12 45.17 -21.96
CA PRO A 39 -29.39 45.27 -23.39
C PRO A 39 -30.61 44.46 -23.87
N ALA A 40 -30.94 43.36 -23.20
CA ALA A 40 -32.03 42.48 -23.60
C ALA A 40 -33.42 43.11 -23.38
N GLU A 41 -33.60 43.85 -22.28
CA GLU A 41 -34.89 44.49 -21.94
C GLU A 41 -34.97 45.96 -22.35
N ARG A 42 -33.82 46.60 -22.65
CA ARG A 42 -33.70 48.01 -22.99
C ARG A 42 -34.70 48.46 -24.05
N LEU A 43 -34.84 47.70 -25.14
CA LEU A 43 -35.72 48.07 -26.24
C LEU A 43 -37.19 48.12 -25.80
N THR A 44 -37.63 47.14 -25.01
CA THR A 44 -39.00 47.04 -24.47
C THR A 44 -39.28 48.20 -23.52
N TRP A 45 -38.33 48.53 -22.64
CA TRP A 45 -38.47 49.66 -21.72
C TRP A 45 -38.54 50.99 -22.46
N VAL A 46 -37.66 51.22 -23.45
CA VAL A 46 -37.64 52.46 -24.23
C VAL A 46 -38.93 52.62 -25.06
N ASP A 47 -39.43 51.55 -25.72
CA ASP A 47 -40.71 51.60 -26.44
C ASP A 47 -41.87 51.94 -25.50
N SER A 48 -41.94 51.29 -24.34
CA SER A 48 -43.01 51.52 -23.36
C SER A 48 -43.00 52.94 -22.80
N LEU A 49 -41.81 53.49 -22.52
CA LEU A 49 -41.62 54.88 -22.06
C LEU A 49 -41.99 55.89 -23.14
N ALA A 50 -41.60 55.65 -24.40
CA ALA A 50 -41.94 56.52 -25.52
C ALA A 50 -43.46 56.58 -25.73
N VAL A 51 -44.13 55.43 -25.73
CA VAL A 51 -45.60 55.36 -25.84
C VAL A 51 -46.29 56.06 -24.66
N ALA A 52 -45.78 55.90 -23.44
CA ALA A 52 -46.31 56.57 -22.26
C ALA A 52 -46.16 58.11 -22.34
N ALA A 53 -45.00 58.60 -22.76
CA ALA A 53 -44.73 60.03 -22.96
C ALA A 53 -45.61 60.63 -24.04
N GLY A 54 -45.75 59.96 -25.19
CA GLY A 54 -46.63 60.37 -26.26
C GLY A 54 -48.10 60.39 -25.83
N ALA A 55 -48.53 59.42 -25.00
CA ALA A 55 -49.89 59.34 -24.50
C ALA A 55 -50.19 60.49 -23.52
N ILE A 56 -49.31 60.74 -22.55
CA ILE A 56 -49.49 61.79 -21.54
C ILE A 56 -49.44 63.17 -22.21
N ALA A 57 -48.52 63.43 -23.15
CA ALA A 57 -48.46 64.71 -23.86
C ALA A 57 -49.77 65.04 -24.59
N ARG A 58 -50.39 64.03 -25.21
CA ARG A 58 -51.68 64.17 -25.91
C ARG A 58 -52.88 64.26 -24.96
N GLU A 59 -52.84 63.56 -23.81
CA GLU A 59 -53.82 63.76 -22.73
C GLU A 59 -53.83 65.23 -22.27
N LYS A 60 -52.64 65.84 -22.10
CA LYS A 60 -52.51 67.26 -21.72
C LYS A 60 -52.94 68.23 -22.81
N ALA A 61 -52.99 67.79 -24.06
CA ALA A 61 -53.61 68.53 -25.17
C ALA A 61 -55.15 68.38 -25.23
N GLY A 62 -55.75 67.63 -24.31
CA GLY A 62 -57.19 67.40 -24.25
C GLY A 62 -57.70 66.34 -25.23
N MET A 63 -56.81 65.54 -25.84
CA MET A 63 -57.20 64.47 -26.75
C MET A 63 -57.89 63.32 -26.01
N THR A 64 -58.87 62.70 -26.67
CA THR A 64 -59.55 61.51 -26.14
C THR A 64 -58.66 60.26 -26.23
N VAL A 65 -58.91 59.28 -25.37
CA VAL A 65 -58.20 57.99 -25.39
C VAL A 65 -58.21 57.34 -26.77
N SER A 66 -59.34 57.40 -27.47
CA SER A 66 -59.50 56.84 -28.82
C SER A 66 -58.63 57.55 -29.86
N GLU A 67 -58.49 58.87 -29.77
CA GLU A 67 -57.62 59.65 -30.65
C GLU A 67 -56.15 59.33 -30.37
N ILE A 68 -55.75 59.29 -29.10
CA ILE A 68 -54.39 58.96 -28.67
C ILE A 68 -53.99 57.55 -29.16
N ALA A 69 -54.89 56.57 -29.00
CA ALA A 69 -54.68 55.19 -29.44
C ALA A 69 -54.45 55.09 -30.96
N ARG A 70 -55.25 55.82 -31.75
CA ARG A 70 -55.07 55.90 -33.21
C ARG A 70 -53.76 56.55 -33.60
N GLU A 71 -53.39 57.66 -32.97
CA GLU A 71 -52.15 58.37 -33.32
C GLU A 71 -50.88 57.59 -32.94
N LEU A 72 -50.88 56.92 -31.78
CA LEU A 72 -49.72 56.17 -31.30
C LEU A 72 -49.66 54.73 -31.81
N GLY A 73 -50.65 54.28 -32.58
CA GLY A 73 -50.70 52.91 -33.10
C GLY A 73 -50.75 51.86 -31.99
N ARG A 74 -51.54 52.12 -30.93
CA ARG A 74 -51.71 51.22 -29.78
C ARG A 74 -53.20 51.05 -29.47
N THR A 75 -53.54 50.02 -28.69
CA THR A 75 -54.95 49.81 -28.30
C THR A 75 -55.38 50.84 -27.25
N GLU A 76 -56.66 51.19 -27.22
CA GLU A 76 -57.20 52.06 -26.16
C GLU A 76 -56.92 51.52 -24.75
N GLN A 77 -56.93 50.20 -24.58
CA GLN A 77 -56.62 49.56 -23.30
C GLN A 77 -55.18 49.86 -22.87
N THR A 78 -54.21 49.74 -23.78
CA THR A 78 -52.81 50.08 -23.50
C THR A 78 -52.66 51.56 -23.16
N ILE A 79 -53.30 52.45 -23.91
CA ILE A 79 -53.27 53.89 -23.62
C ILE A 79 -53.87 54.19 -22.25
N ARG A 80 -55.04 53.61 -21.91
CA ARG A 80 -55.66 53.79 -20.58
C ARG A 80 -54.74 53.35 -19.45
N LYS A 81 -54.03 52.23 -19.60
CA LYS A 81 -53.05 51.76 -18.60
C LYS A 81 -51.93 52.77 -18.39
N HIS A 82 -51.35 53.31 -19.45
CA HIS A 82 -50.31 54.34 -19.34
C HIS A 82 -50.84 55.63 -18.72
N LEU A 83 -51.98 56.14 -19.21
CA LEU A 83 -52.57 57.37 -18.69
C LEU A 83 -52.93 57.24 -17.21
N LYS A 84 -53.53 56.13 -16.78
CA LYS A 84 -53.86 55.93 -15.36
C LYS A 84 -52.64 55.63 -14.46
N GLY A 85 -51.45 55.42 -15.03
CA GLY A 85 -50.27 55.00 -14.29
C GLY A 85 -50.31 53.54 -13.82
N GLU A 86 -51.16 52.70 -14.42
CA GLU A 86 -51.25 51.26 -14.12
C GLU A 86 -50.08 50.47 -14.72
N SER A 87 -49.40 51.03 -15.73
CA SER A 87 -48.14 50.49 -16.24
C SER A 87 -46.95 51.21 -15.59
N ARG A 88 -45.84 50.49 -15.39
CA ARG A 88 -44.62 51.07 -14.80
C ARG A 88 -44.08 52.25 -15.61
N ALA A 89 -44.08 52.15 -16.93
CA ALA A 89 -43.70 53.26 -17.82
C ALA A 89 -44.66 54.46 -17.69
N GLY A 90 -45.98 54.22 -17.59
CA GLY A 90 -46.96 55.27 -17.36
C GLY A 90 -46.77 56.00 -16.04
N GLN A 91 -46.49 55.23 -14.97
CA GLN A 91 -46.17 55.78 -13.65
C GLN A 91 -44.93 56.68 -13.70
N LEU A 92 -43.82 56.17 -14.23
CA LEU A 92 -42.54 56.89 -14.29
C LEU A 92 -42.67 58.22 -15.05
N VAL A 93 -43.33 58.21 -16.21
CA VAL A 93 -43.50 59.42 -17.03
C VAL A 93 -44.47 60.41 -16.40
N ARG A 94 -45.53 59.94 -15.72
CA ARG A 94 -46.45 60.82 -14.99
C ARG A 94 -45.76 61.50 -13.81
N GLU A 95 -44.95 60.76 -13.06
CA GLU A 95 -44.10 61.34 -12.00
C GLU A 95 -43.14 62.39 -12.59
N THR A 96 -42.50 62.09 -13.73
CA THR A 96 -41.63 63.06 -14.43
C THR A 96 -42.39 64.32 -14.84
N TYR A 97 -43.62 64.20 -15.35
CA TYR A 97 -44.46 65.36 -15.68
C TYR A 97 -44.73 66.24 -14.45
N GLU A 98 -45.08 65.63 -13.31
CA GLU A 98 -45.33 66.39 -12.07
C GLU A 98 -44.05 67.05 -11.54
N LEU A 99 -42.88 66.41 -11.67
CA LEU A 99 -41.58 67.01 -11.32
C LEU A 99 -41.27 68.24 -12.18
N ILE A 100 -41.48 68.15 -13.50
CA ILE A 100 -41.31 69.27 -14.42
C ILE A 100 -42.28 70.41 -14.06
N LYS A 101 -43.55 70.08 -13.79
CA LYS A 101 -44.57 71.05 -13.37
C LYS A 101 -44.21 71.77 -12.07
N GLN A 102 -43.50 71.11 -11.17
CA GLN A 102 -43.01 71.70 -9.92
C GLN A 102 -41.69 72.50 -10.09
N GLY A 103 -41.15 72.60 -11.30
CA GLY A 103 -39.88 73.29 -11.57
C GLY A 103 -38.64 72.52 -11.10
N LYS A 104 -38.77 71.22 -10.79
CA LYS A 104 -37.66 70.38 -10.27
C LYS A 104 -36.84 69.69 -11.37
N LEU A 105 -36.89 70.21 -12.60
CA LEU A 105 -36.14 69.65 -13.72
C LEU A 105 -34.62 69.82 -13.54
N ASP A 106 -34.19 70.82 -12.76
CA ASP A 106 -32.78 71.08 -12.44
C ASP A 106 -32.10 69.90 -11.71
N GLU A 107 -32.85 69.09 -10.97
CA GLU A 107 -32.33 67.89 -10.30
C GLU A 107 -31.95 66.78 -11.31
N LEU A 108 -32.69 66.68 -12.41
CA LEU A 108 -32.38 65.76 -13.51
C LEU A 108 -31.20 66.27 -14.33
N ILE A 109 -31.12 67.59 -14.60
CA ILE A 109 -29.99 68.20 -15.30
C ILE A 109 -28.70 67.99 -14.50
N LYS A 110 -28.73 68.12 -13.17
CA LYS A 110 -27.59 67.76 -12.32
C LYS A 110 -27.16 66.30 -12.45
N THR A 111 -28.12 65.38 -12.60
CA THR A 111 -27.84 63.95 -12.81
C THR A 111 -27.12 63.72 -14.15
N ILE A 112 -27.56 64.42 -15.21
CA ILE A 112 -26.90 64.39 -16.53
C ILE A 112 -25.49 64.99 -16.44
N GLU A 113 -25.34 66.15 -15.81
CA GLU A 113 -24.02 66.77 -15.59
C GLU A 113 -23.09 65.88 -14.76
N MET A 114 -23.61 65.15 -13.77
CA MET A 114 -22.82 64.20 -12.97
C MET A 114 -22.35 62.98 -13.78
N ILE A 115 -23.14 62.53 -14.76
CA ILE A 115 -22.78 61.46 -15.69
C ILE A 115 -21.74 61.97 -16.70
N GLU A 116 -21.92 63.19 -17.22
CA GLU A 116 -21.05 63.80 -18.22
C GLU A 116 -19.71 64.29 -17.64
N LYS A 117 -19.66 64.66 -16.36
CA LYS A 117 -18.46 65.20 -15.67
C LYS A 117 -17.62 64.20 -14.87
N GLY A 118 -17.86 62.89 -14.92
CA GLY A 118 -16.88 61.85 -14.49
C GLY A 118 -16.13 61.99 -13.15
N GLY A 119 -16.56 62.83 -12.20
CA GLY A 119 -15.60 63.57 -11.38
C GLY A 119 -15.32 63.11 -9.94
N ILE A 120 -15.83 61.96 -9.49
CA ILE A 120 -15.58 61.51 -8.08
C ILE A 120 -15.14 60.05 -7.99
N LYS A 121 -15.47 59.19 -8.98
CA LYS A 121 -14.99 57.80 -8.98
C LYS A 121 -13.53 57.64 -9.40
N GLU A 122 -12.92 58.61 -10.08
CA GLU A 122 -11.61 58.44 -10.71
C GLU A 122 -10.41 58.71 -9.79
N VAL A 123 -10.56 59.56 -8.76
CA VAL A 123 -9.43 59.91 -7.84
C VAL A 123 -9.31 58.92 -6.69
N VAL A 124 -10.43 58.52 -6.06
CA VAL A 124 -10.44 57.53 -4.97
C VAL A 124 -10.09 56.13 -5.50
N ALA A 125 -10.56 55.77 -6.70
CA ALA A 125 -10.18 54.51 -7.33
C ALA A 125 -8.68 54.46 -7.69
N ARG A 126 -8.01 55.58 -7.95
CA ARG A 126 -6.60 55.59 -8.37
C ARG A 126 -5.64 55.38 -7.20
N GLU A 127 -5.89 55.99 -6.05
CA GLU A 127 -5.06 55.78 -4.85
C GLU A 127 -5.24 54.37 -4.27
N GLU A 128 -6.46 53.86 -4.25
CA GLU A 128 -6.74 52.47 -3.84
C GLU A 128 -6.12 51.47 -4.82
N TYR A 129 -6.19 51.76 -6.12
CA TYR A 129 -5.55 50.94 -7.15
C TYR A 129 -4.03 50.93 -7.03
N GLU A 130 -3.38 52.07 -6.76
CA GLU A 130 -1.93 52.13 -6.54
C GLU A 130 -1.49 51.37 -5.28
N LYS A 131 -2.26 51.43 -4.18
CA LYS A 131 -2.00 50.63 -2.99
C LYS A 131 -2.14 49.14 -3.27
N LEU A 132 -3.22 48.76 -3.96
CA LEU A 132 -3.47 47.38 -4.34
C LEU A 132 -2.39 46.84 -5.29
N LEU A 133 -1.88 47.69 -6.20
CA LEU A 133 -0.77 47.32 -7.10
C LEU A 133 0.51 47.02 -6.31
N LYS A 134 0.85 47.87 -5.31
CA LYS A 134 2.01 47.64 -4.44
C LYS A 134 1.86 46.40 -3.58
N GLU A 135 0.67 46.16 -3.03
CA GLU A 135 0.38 44.94 -2.27
C GLU A 135 0.47 43.70 -3.16
N TYR A 136 -0.05 43.77 -4.39
CA TYR A 136 0.07 42.71 -5.38
C TYR A 136 1.54 42.41 -5.74
N GLU A 137 2.35 43.43 -5.99
CA GLU A 137 3.78 43.26 -6.27
C GLU A 137 4.52 42.63 -5.09
N LYS A 138 4.24 43.07 -3.87
CA LYS A 138 4.83 42.52 -2.65
C LYS A 138 4.41 41.06 -2.45
N LEU A 139 3.12 40.77 -2.58
CA LEU A 139 2.61 39.41 -2.44
C LEU A 139 3.16 38.48 -3.53
N LYS A 140 3.34 39.00 -4.75
CA LYS A 140 3.99 38.27 -5.85
C LYS A 140 5.45 37.93 -5.51
N GLN A 141 6.20 38.87 -4.94
CA GLN A 141 7.58 38.61 -4.49
C GLN A 141 7.62 37.56 -3.38
N GLU A 142 6.77 37.69 -2.36
CA GLU A 142 6.68 36.71 -1.26
C GLU A 142 6.30 35.32 -1.79
N PHE A 143 5.38 35.25 -2.76
CA PHE A 143 4.98 34.00 -3.41
C PHE A 143 6.15 33.33 -4.15
N GLU A 144 6.91 34.09 -4.96
CA GLU A 144 8.08 33.56 -5.66
C GLU A 144 9.18 33.10 -4.68
N GLU A 145 9.39 33.83 -3.58
CA GLU A 145 10.37 33.45 -2.56
C GLU A 145 9.97 32.16 -1.82
N VAL A 146 8.70 32.03 -1.44
CA VAL A 146 8.17 30.81 -0.81
C VAL A 146 8.24 29.64 -1.77
N LYS A 147 7.87 29.85 -3.04
CA LYS A 147 7.95 28.81 -4.07
C LYS A 147 9.39 28.32 -4.25
N ALA A 148 10.35 29.23 -4.35
CA ALA A 148 11.76 28.87 -4.46
C ALA A 148 12.27 28.10 -3.23
N LYS A 149 11.85 28.49 -2.02
CA LYS A 149 12.19 27.77 -0.77
C LYS A 149 11.61 26.36 -0.73
N ILE A 150 10.36 26.18 -1.20
CA ILE A 150 9.72 24.86 -1.29
C ILE A 150 10.47 23.98 -2.28
N GLU A 151 10.73 24.48 -3.50
CA GLU A 151 11.46 23.73 -4.53
C GLU A 151 12.87 23.31 -4.05
N ALA A 152 13.59 24.22 -3.36
CA ALA A 152 14.90 23.91 -2.81
C ALA A 152 14.84 22.84 -1.70
N ALA A 153 13.88 22.93 -0.79
CA ALA A 153 13.71 21.95 0.29
C ALA A 153 13.30 20.58 -0.24
N GLU A 154 12.43 20.53 -1.24
CA GLU A 154 12.03 19.29 -1.92
C GLU A 154 13.23 18.64 -2.62
N LEU A 155 14.04 19.40 -3.35
CA LEU A 155 15.26 18.91 -3.99
C LEU A 155 16.27 18.35 -2.98
N GLU A 156 16.52 19.07 -1.88
CA GLU A 156 17.46 18.62 -0.85
C GLU A 156 16.99 17.34 -0.15
N SER A 157 15.70 17.26 0.18
CA SER A 157 15.12 16.07 0.79
C SER A 157 15.16 14.85 -0.15
N LEU A 158 14.90 15.06 -1.44
CA LEU A 158 14.97 14.03 -2.46
C LEU A 158 16.40 13.52 -2.64
N GLU A 159 17.39 14.41 -2.61
CA GLU A 159 18.79 14.03 -2.75
C GLU A 159 19.30 13.25 -1.53
N LYS A 160 18.91 13.63 -0.31
CA LYS A 160 19.19 12.86 0.91
C LYS A 160 18.57 11.46 0.85
N ALA A 161 17.28 11.37 0.49
CA ALA A 161 16.59 10.10 0.35
C ALA A 161 17.25 9.20 -0.72
N LYS A 162 17.71 9.77 -1.84
CA LYS A 162 18.45 9.00 -2.87
C LYS A 162 19.77 8.44 -2.33
N LYS A 163 20.55 9.25 -1.59
CA LYS A 163 21.81 8.78 -0.98
C LYS A 163 21.57 7.65 0.01
N GLU A 164 20.57 7.77 0.88
CA GLU A 164 20.19 6.71 1.82
C GLU A 164 19.75 5.42 1.10
N ILE A 165 18.95 5.54 0.04
CA ILE A 165 18.54 4.38 -0.79
C ILE A 165 19.76 3.68 -1.40
N GLU A 166 20.73 4.44 -1.88
CA GLU A 166 21.93 3.89 -2.51
C GLU A 166 22.85 3.19 -1.50
N GLU A 167 23.01 3.76 -0.30
CA GLU A 167 23.69 3.11 0.82
C GLU A 167 23.00 1.82 1.26
N LEU A 168 21.67 1.85 1.39
CA LEU A 168 20.88 0.68 1.77
C LEU A 168 20.98 -0.43 0.71
N LYS A 169 20.93 -0.08 -0.59
CA LYS A 169 21.16 -1.05 -1.68
C LYS A 169 22.52 -1.71 -1.55
N GLY A 170 23.58 -0.94 -1.32
CA GLY A 170 24.92 -1.50 -1.13
C GLY A 170 25.03 -2.44 0.08
N LYS A 171 24.31 -2.15 1.17
CA LYS A 171 24.24 -3.05 2.35
C LYS A 171 23.48 -4.34 2.02
N VAL A 172 22.36 -4.25 1.29
CA VAL A 172 21.57 -5.40 0.87
C VAL A 172 22.40 -6.33 -0.03
N GLU A 173 23.12 -5.80 -1.01
CA GLU A 173 23.98 -6.60 -1.90
C GLU A 173 25.07 -7.35 -1.13
N LYS A 174 25.71 -6.70 -0.14
CA LYS A 174 26.71 -7.34 0.72
C LYS A 174 26.10 -8.48 1.55
N LEU A 175 24.95 -8.23 2.17
CA LEU A 175 24.26 -9.25 2.97
C LEU A 175 23.80 -10.43 2.12
N GLU A 176 23.39 -10.21 0.86
CA GLU A 176 23.06 -11.30 -0.06
C GLU A 176 24.28 -12.15 -0.43
N GLN A 177 25.46 -11.54 -0.61
CA GLN A 177 26.70 -12.26 -0.85
C GLN A 177 27.10 -13.09 0.36
N GLU A 178 27.10 -12.49 1.56
CA GLU A 178 27.40 -13.19 2.82
C GLU A 178 26.44 -14.36 3.07
N LYS A 179 25.14 -14.17 2.80
CA LYS A 179 24.13 -15.24 2.91
C LYS A 179 24.46 -16.41 1.99
N LYS A 180 24.81 -16.16 0.72
CA LYS A 180 25.19 -17.21 -0.24
C LYS A 180 26.43 -17.99 0.20
N GLU A 181 27.43 -17.30 0.75
CA GLU A 181 28.63 -17.95 1.28
C GLU A 181 28.33 -18.83 2.49
N LEU A 182 27.50 -18.33 3.42
CA LEU A 182 27.08 -19.09 4.59
C LEU A 182 26.24 -20.32 4.20
N GLU A 183 25.33 -20.20 3.23
CA GLU A 183 24.56 -21.32 2.70
C GLU A 183 25.46 -22.39 2.08
N LYS A 184 26.52 -21.99 1.36
CA LYS A 184 27.50 -22.94 0.81
C LYS A 184 28.26 -23.68 1.93
N LYS A 185 28.76 -22.94 2.93
CA LYS A 185 29.46 -23.53 4.08
C LYS A 185 28.56 -24.46 4.88
N LEU A 186 27.27 -24.14 5.03
CA LEU A 186 26.30 -24.99 5.70
C LEU A 186 26.15 -26.33 4.98
N LYS A 187 25.95 -26.31 3.66
CA LYS A 187 25.87 -27.54 2.85
C LYS A 187 27.13 -28.40 2.95
N GLU A 188 28.31 -27.77 2.90
CA GLU A 188 29.58 -28.48 3.07
C GLU A 188 29.69 -29.12 4.47
N SER A 189 29.21 -28.44 5.51
CA SER A 189 29.19 -28.98 6.88
C SER A 189 28.19 -30.12 7.04
N GLU A 190 27.01 -30.04 6.41
CA GLU A 190 26.00 -31.10 6.42
C GLU A 190 26.55 -32.39 5.79
N VAL A 191 27.24 -32.29 4.65
CA VAL A 191 27.88 -33.44 4.00
C VAL A 191 28.95 -34.06 4.92
N LYS A 192 29.81 -33.24 5.54
CA LYS A 192 30.82 -33.74 6.48
C LYS A 192 30.18 -34.44 7.69
N LEU A 193 29.07 -33.93 8.19
CA LEU A 193 28.35 -34.54 9.30
C LEU A 193 27.82 -35.92 8.90
N MET A 194 27.21 -36.05 7.72
CA MET A 194 26.78 -37.36 7.19
C MET A 194 27.95 -38.35 7.04
N GLU A 195 29.11 -37.89 6.58
CA GLU A 195 30.31 -38.72 6.50
C GLU A 195 30.80 -39.20 7.88
N TYR A 196 30.79 -38.31 8.88
CA TYR A 196 31.18 -38.69 10.24
C TYR A 196 30.19 -39.63 10.90
N GLU A 197 28.89 -39.44 10.70
CA GLU A 197 27.86 -40.36 11.16
C GLU A 197 28.03 -41.76 10.54
N ALA A 198 28.33 -41.83 9.24
CA ALA A 198 28.61 -43.10 8.58
C ALA A 198 29.87 -43.78 9.14
N LYS A 199 30.93 -43.01 9.42
CA LYS A 199 32.15 -43.51 10.07
C LYS A 199 31.89 -44.01 11.48
N ALA A 200 31.05 -43.31 12.25
CA ALA A 200 30.67 -43.72 13.61
C ALA A 200 29.93 -45.06 13.61
N LYS A 201 28.93 -45.24 12.74
CA LYS A 201 28.22 -46.52 12.58
C LYS A 201 29.17 -47.67 12.23
N ARG A 202 30.13 -47.42 11.33
CA ARG A 202 31.14 -48.42 10.97
C ARG A 202 32.05 -48.77 12.15
N ALA A 203 32.38 -47.81 13.01
CA ALA A 203 33.17 -48.06 14.21
C ALA A 203 32.39 -48.96 15.19
N GLU A 204 31.10 -48.70 15.41
CA GLU A 204 30.23 -49.55 16.25
C GLU A 204 30.17 -51.00 15.74
N GLU A 205 30.04 -51.20 14.42
CA GLU A 205 30.08 -52.53 13.81
C GLU A 205 31.41 -53.26 14.03
N LEU A 206 32.53 -52.52 13.93
CA LEU A 206 33.86 -53.08 14.17
C LEU A 206 34.07 -53.42 15.64
N GLU A 207 33.60 -52.58 16.57
CA GLU A 207 33.64 -52.86 18.01
C GLU A 207 32.83 -54.12 18.36
N ALA A 208 31.64 -54.29 17.76
CA ALA A 208 30.82 -55.49 17.96
C ALA A 208 31.55 -56.76 17.50
N LYS A 209 32.20 -56.71 16.33
CA LYS A 209 33.03 -57.82 15.83
C LYS A 209 34.24 -58.09 16.72
N LEU A 210 34.87 -57.04 17.23
CA LEU A 210 36.03 -57.17 18.11
C LEU A 210 35.64 -57.90 19.41
N ARG A 211 34.49 -57.56 20.01
CA ARG A 211 33.93 -58.29 21.16
C ARG A 211 33.66 -59.77 20.86
N GLU A 212 33.15 -60.08 19.67
CA GLU A 212 32.93 -61.47 19.25
C GLU A 212 34.25 -62.25 19.17
N TYR A 213 35.29 -61.63 18.61
CA TYR A 213 36.62 -62.25 18.55
C TYR A 213 37.25 -62.42 19.93
N GLU A 214 37.10 -61.45 20.85
CA GLU A 214 37.59 -61.56 22.22
C GLU A 214 36.96 -62.75 22.97
N GLU A 215 35.65 -62.99 22.79
CA GLU A 215 34.98 -64.16 23.38
C GLU A 215 35.48 -65.48 22.75
N LYS A 216 35.75 -65.51 21.44
CA LYS A 216 36.35 -66.68 20.79
C LYS A 216 37.74 -66.99 21.33
N VAL A 217 38.58 -65.98 21.55
CA VAL A 217 39.91 -66.15 22.14
C VAL A 217 39.81 -66.72 23.56
N LYS A 218 38.94 -66.19 24.42
CA LYS A 218 38.71 -66.75 25.77
C LYS A 218 38.30 -68.22 25.71
N ARG A 219 37.48 -68.59 24.72
CA ARG A 219 37.05 -69.98 24.54
C ARG A 219 38.20 -70.88 24.08
N GLU A 220 39.07 -70.38 23.21
CA GLU A 220 40.27 -71.08 22.77
C GLU A 220 41.21 -71.35 23.96
N GLU A 221 41.48 -70.34 24.80
CA GLU A 221 42.27 -70.50 26.02
C GLU A 221 41.68 -71.56 26.99
N GLU A 222 40.36 -71.62 27.12
CA GLU A 222 39.69 -72.64 27.95
C GLU A 222 39.86 -74.04 27.37
N LEU A 223 39.78 -74.17 26.04
CA LEU A 223 39.99 -75.43 25.34
C LEU A 223 41.45 -75.89 25.46
N GLU A 224 42.43 -74.99 25.33
CA GLU A 224 43.84 -75.30 25.52
C GLU A 224 44.12 -75.88 26.91
N ARG A 225 43.57 -75.28 27.97
CA ARG A 225 43.70 -75.80 29.34
C ARG A 225 43.15 -77.22 29.47
N LYS A 226 41.98 -77.49 28.87
CA LYS A 226 41.37 -78.83 28.86
C LYS A 226 42.22 -79.84 28.10
N VAL A 227 42.82 -79.44 26.98
CA VAL A 227 43.75 -80.30 26.22
C VAL A 227 44.95 -80.65 27.10
N SER A 228 45.57 -79.68 27.77
CA SER A 228 46.70 -79.96 28.68
C SER A 228 46.33 -80.90 29.85
N GLU A 229 45.13 -80.77 30.42
CA GLU A 229 44.64 -81.68 31.47
C GLU A 229 44.43 -83.10 30.94
N LEU A 230 43.86 -83.24 29.74
CA LEU A 230 43.67 -84.52 29.08
C LEU A 230 45.00 -85.18 28.72
N GLU A 231 45.97 -84.42 28.22
CA GLU A 231 47.34 -84.91 27.93
C GLU A 231 48.04 -85.42 29.18
N ARG A 232 47.90 -84.72 30.31
CA ARG A 232 48.44 -85.18 31.60
C ARG A 232 47.78 -86.49 32.03
N SER A 233 46.46 -86.57 31.92
CA SER A 233 45.70 -87.78 32.28
C SER A 233 46.09 -88.96 31.38
N LEU A 234 46.26 -88.72 30.08
CA LEU A 234 46.72 -89.73 29.13
C LEU A 234 48.10 -90.28 29.51
N ASN A 235 49.06 -89.40 29.81
CA ASN A 235 50.39 -89.79 30.29
C ASN A 235 50.32 -90.65 31.57
N GLU A 236 49.46 -90.28 32.53
CA GLU A 236 49.23 -91.08 33.73
C GLU A 236 48.66 -92.47 33.41
N TYR A 237 47.69 -92.57 32.49
CA TYR A 237 47.17 -93.87 32.05
C TYR A 237 48.22 -94.69 31.29
N GLU A 238 49.03 -94.09 30.43
CA GLU A 238 50.11 -94.78 29.73
C GLU A 238 51.14 -95.38 30.70
N THR A 239 51.53 -94.64 31.75
CA THR A 239 52.45 -95.18 32.77
C THR A 239 51.83 -96.34 33.55
N LYS A 240 50.53 -96.26 33.88
CA LYS A 240 49.79 -97.37 34.51
C LYS A 240 49.76 -98.60 33.62
N VAL A 241 49.44 -98.44 32.33
CA VAL A 241 49.44 -99.54 31.35
C VAL A 241 50.80 -100.22 31.30
N LYS A 242 51.90 -99.46 31.16
CA LYS A 242 53.27 -100.01 31.18
C LYS A 242 53.57 -100.80 32.45
N SER A 243 53.09 -100.34 33.61
CA SER A 243 53.29 -101.05 34.88
C SER A 243 52.49 -102.36 34.97
N LEU A 244 51.26 -102.37 34.43
CA LEU A 244 50.41 -103.56 34.39
C LEU A 244 50.96 -104.59 33.40
N GLU A 245 51.50 -104.15 32.27
CA GLU A 245 52.19 -105.01 31.30
C GLU A 245 53.38 -105.73 31.95
N LYS A 246 54.23 -105.01 32.69
CA LYS A 246 55.35 -105.63 33.44
C LYS A 246 54.87 -106.67 34.45
N LYS A 247 53.83 -106.34 35.24
CA LYS A 247 53.25 -107.29 36.20
C LYS A 247 52.67 -108.53 35.52
N LYS A 248 52.04 -108.34 34.35
CA LYS A 248 51.53 -109.45 33.54
C LYS A 248 52.67 -110.38 33.11
N GLU A 249 53.78 -109.83 32.63
CA GLU A 249 54.98 -110.59 32.24
C GLU A 249 55.58 -111.37 33.43
N GLU A 250 55.69 -110.73 34.61
CA GLU A 250 56.14 -111.40 35.84
C GLU A 250 55.23 -112.57 36.24
N LEU A 251 53.91 -112.36 36.19
CA LEU A 251 52.93 -113.41 36.48
C LEU A 251 52.97 -114.54 35.44
N GLU A 252 53.12 -114.23 34.16
CA GLU A 252 53.26 -115.24 33.10
C GLU A 252 54.52 -116.10 33.31
N ASN A 253 55.65 -115.50 33.71
CA ASN A 253 56.86 -116.25 34.04
C ASN A 253 56.66 -117.14 35.27
N LYS A 254 56.00 -116.64 36.32
CA LYS A 254 55.69 -117.43 37.51
C LYS A 254 54.74 -118.60 37.22
N VAL A 255 53.76 -118.41 36.34
CA VAL A 255 52.89 -119.50 35.87
C VAL A 255 53.71 -120.57 35.17
N LYS A 256 54.65 -120.21 34.28
CA LYS A 256 55.55 -121.18 33.63
C LYS A 256 56.39 -121.96 34.64
N GLU A 257 56.97 -121.29 35.63
CA GLU A 257 57.75 -121.95 36.70
C GLU A 257 56.90 -122.96 37.48
N LEU A 258 55.69 -122.56 37.89
CA LEU A 258 54.76 -123.45 38.59
C LEU A 258 54.30 -124.62 37.72
N GLU A 259 54.07 -124.40 36.42
CA GLU A 259 53.75 -125.47 35.46
C GLU A 259 54.91 -126.49 35.37
N GLU A 260 56.17 -126.03 35.33
CA GLU A 260 57.35 -126.89 35.37
C GLU A 260 57.45 -127.69 36.68
N GLU A 261 57.23 -127.04 37.82
CA GLU A 261 57.21 -127.71 39.12
C GLU A 261 56.10 -128.76 39.21
N VAL A 262 54.89 -128.44 38.76
CA VAL A 262 53.76 -129.38 38.69
C VAL A 262 54.11 -130.56 37.79
N ASN A 263 54.77 -130.33 36.65
CA ASN A 263 55.20 -131.42 35.78
C ASN A 263 56.25 -132.32 36.45
N LYS A 264 57.26 -131.74 37.12
CA LYS A 264 58.25 -132.51 37.92
C LYS A 264 57.58 -133.32 39.03
N LEU A 265 56.61 -132.73 39.74
CA LEU A 265 55.84 -133.43 40.77
C LEU A 265 55.00 -134.56 40.17
N LYS A 266 54.34 -134.34 39.02
CA LYS A 266 53.60 -135.39 38.30
C LYS A 266 54.52 -136.55 37.90
N GLU A 267 55.70 -136.27 37.37
CA GLU A 267 56.72 -137.29 37.06
C GLU A 267 57.17 -138.04 38.32
N GLY A 268 57.44 -137.31 39.41
CA GLY A 268 57.81 -137.90 40.69
C GLY A 268 56.72 -138.82 41.27
N ILE A 269 55.46 -138.38 41.23
CA ILE A 269 54.29 -139.20 41.63
C ILE A 269 54.16 -140.42 40.72
N GLY A 270 54.40 -140.28 39.41
CA GLY A 270 54.42 -141.40 38.46
C GLY A 270 55.42 -142.47 38.88
N LYS A 271 56.67 -142.08 39.15
CA LYS A 271 57.72 -142.97 39.65
C LYS A 271 57.35 -143.61 41.00
N ALA A 272 56.79 -142.84 41.93
CA ALA A 272 56.37 -143.36 43.23
C ALA A 272 55.23 -144.39 43.11
N LYS A 273 54.30 -144.17 42.17
CA LYS A 273 53.25 -145.16 41.84
C LYS A 273 53.84 -146.44 41.25
N GLU A 274 54.78 -146.35 40.32
CA GLU A 274 55.48 -147.52 39.77
C GLU A 274 56.16 -148.35 40.88
N ILE A 275 56.86 -147.69 41.81
CA ILE A 275 57.50 -148.35 42.96
C ILE A 275 56.45 -149.00 43.89
N LEU A 276 55.31 -148.33 44.14
CA LEU A 276 54.25 -148.88 44.97
C LEU A 276 53.59 -150.12 44.32
N ASP A 277 53.37 -150.08 43.00
CA ASP A 277 52.85 -151.20 42.22
C ASP A 277 53.82 -152.39 42.21
N GLU A 278 55.13 -152.15 42.32
CA GLU A 278 56.13 -153.21 42.52
C GLU A 278 56.11 -153.81 43.94
N LEU A 279 55.85 -152.99 44.98
CA LEU A 279 55.81 -153.43 46.38
C LEU A 279 54.50 -154.16 46.77
N LEU A 280 53.43 -154.03 45.99
CA LEU A 280 52.14 -154.69 46.21
C LEU A 280 51.97 -156.03 45.45
N LYS A 281 53.05 -156.54 44.82
CA LYS A 281 53.15 -157.90 44.26
C LYS A 281 53.67 -158.90 45.29
#